data_AF-A0A0C2UVA6-F1
#
_entry.id   AF-A0A0C2UVA6-F1
#
_cell.length_a   1.000
_cell.length_b   1.000
_cell.length_c   1.000
_cell.angle_alpha   90.00
_cell.angle_beta   90.00
_cell.angle_gamma   90.00
#
_symmetry.space_group_name_H-M   'P 1'
#
loop_
_entity.id
_entity.type
_entity.pdbx_description
1 polymer ?
#
loop_
_entity_poly.entity_id
_entity_poly.type
_entity_poly.pdbx_seq_one_letter_code
_entity_poly.pdbx_strand_id
1 'polypeptide(L)' 'MQEISITNPKEYQQYEKRLIEIKDKLEAISKEESIDLSEVVTLRDEARAIAIALKNFLKITFEK' A
#
# COMPACT_ATOMS: atom_id res chain seq x y z
N MET A 1 8.32 5.62 -10.46
CA MET A 1 7.44 4.78 -9.62
C MET A 1 7.51 3.37 -10.18
N GLN A 2 7.75 2.36 -9.33
CA GLN A 2 7.58 0.96 -9.76
C GLN A 2 6.08 0.68 -9.89
N GLU A 3 5.71 -0.02 -10.96
CA GLU A 3 4.33 -0.39 -11.23
C GLU A 3 4.01 -1.69 -10.49
N ILE A 4 3.06 -1.63 -9.55
CA ILE A 4 2.59 -2.81 -8.81
C ILE A 4 1.42 -3.42 -9.59
N SER A 5 1.56 -4.70 -9.96
CA SER A 5 0.50 -5.46 -10.61
C SER A 5 0.17 -6.69 -9.77
N ILE A 6 -1.12 -6.94 -9.56
CA ILE A 6 -1.65 -8.07 -8.80
C ILE A 6 -2.38 -8.98 -9.78
N THR A 7 -1.97 -10.23 -9.84
CA THR A 7 -2.43 -11.21 -10.83
C THR A 7 -3.19 -12.38 -10.21
N ASN A 8 -3.07 -12.56 -8.89
CA ASN A 8 -3.69 -13.67 -8.18
C ASN A 8 -4.09 -13.31 -6.74
N PRO A 9 -4.97 -14.10 -6.10
CA PRO A 9 -5.45 -13.84 -4.74
C PRO A 9 -4.37 -13.86 -3.66
N LYS A 10 -3.27 -14.60 -3.86
CA LYS A 10 -2.17 -14.65 -2.88
C LYS A 10 -1.40 -13.33 -2.85
N GLU A 11 -1.09 -12.78 -4.03
CA GLU A 11 -0.51 -11.44 -4.16
C GLU A 11 -1.45 -10.37 -3.56
N TYR A 12 -2.75 -10.49 -3.81
CA TYR A 12 -3.75 -9.60 -3.21
C TYR A 12 -3.62 -9.57 -1.68
N GLN A 13 -3.63 -10.73 -1.03
CA GLN A 13 -3.49 -10.85 0.43
C GLN A 13 -2.14 -10.31 0.94
N GLN A 14 -1.05 -10.53 0.20
CA GLN A 14 0.26 -10.00 0.56
C GLN A 14 0.27 -8.47 0.55
N TYR A 15 -0.29 -7.86 -0.49
CA TYR A 15 -0.35 -6.41 -0.62
C TYR A 15 -1.36 -5.77 0.34
N GLU A 16 -2.46 -6.47 0.67
CA GLU A 16 -3.38 -6.05 1.73
C GLU A 16 -2.67 -6.02 3.09
N LYS A 17 -1.92 -7.07 3.42
CA LYS A 17 -1.10 -7.10 4.64
C LYS A 17 -0.08 -5.96 4.64
N ARG A 18 0.56 -5.71 3.49
CA ARG A 18 1.53 -4.60 3.36
C ARG A 18 0.90 -3.22 3.60
N LEU A 19 -0.34 -2.99 3.16
CA LEU A 19 -1.05 -1.74 3.48
C LEU A 19 -1.26 -1.55 4.98
N ILE A 20 -1.59 -2.63 5.70
CA ILE A 20 -1.75 -2.60 7.16
C ILE A 20 -0.41 -2.24 7.81
N GLU A 21 0.68 -2.88 7.38
CA GLU A 21 2.03 -2.57 7.89
C GLU A 21 2.42 -1.10 7.63
N ILE A 22 2.12 -0.56 6.45
CA ILE A 22 2.39 0.85 6.12
C ILE A 22 1.58 1.78 7.03
N LYS A 23 0.30 1.48 7.25
CA LYS A 23 -0.56 2.24 8.17
C LYS A 23 0.03 2.26 9.57
N ASP A 24 0.39 1.09 10.10
CA ASP A 24 0.92 0.96 11.47
C ASP A 24 2.25 1.71 11.62
N LYS A 25 3.11 1.68 10.58
CA LYS A 25 4.35 2.48 10.56
C LYS A 25 4.08 3.98 10.54
N LEU A 26 3.17 4.45 9.70
CA LEU A 26 2.81 5.87 9.66
C LEU A 26 2.19 6.34 11.00
N GLU A 27 1.44 5.48 11.68
CA GLU A 27 0.91 5.77 13.02
C GLU A 27 2.00 5.75 14.10
N ALA A 28 3.04 4.94 13.95
CA ALA A 28 4.21 4.98 14.83
C ALA A 28 5.00 6.29 14.63
N ILE A 29 5.29 6.65 13.37
CA ILE A 29 6.00 7.88 13.01
C ILE A 29 5.25 9.12 13.53
N SER A 30 3.91 9.13 13.48
CA SER A 30 3.13 10.29 13.97
C SER A 30 3.24 10.51 15.49
N LYS A 31 3.76 9.54 16.24
CA LYS A 31 4.02 9.61 17.68
C LYS A 31 5.47 9.99 18.00
N GLU A 32 6.34 10.09 17.01
CA GLU A 32 7.74 10.47 17.18
C GLU A 32 7.89 12.00 17.31
N GLU A 33 8.85 12.44 18.12
CA GLU A 33 9.12 13.87 18.36
C GLU A 33 9.78 14.54 17.14
N SER A 34 10.47 13.75 16.30
CA SER A 34 11.08 14.19 15.05
C SER A 34 10.65 13.26 13.92
N ILE A 35 9.90 13.80 12.96
CA ILE A 35 9.35 13.03 11.84
C ILE A 35 10.26 13.18 10.61
N ASP A 36 10.74 12.07 10.05
CA ASP A 36 11.33 12.08 8.71
C ASP A 36 10.25 12.10 7.64
N LEU A 37 10.01 13.29 7.07
CA LEU A 37 9.03 13.50 6.01
C LEU A 37 9.35 12.71 4.72
N SER A 38 10.62 12.36 4.49
CA SER A 38 11.03 11.59 3.31
C SER A 38 10.51 10.15 3.39
N GLU A 39 10.59 9.55 4.58
CA GLU A 39 10.02 8.23 4.84
C GLU A 39 8.49 8.27 4.75
N VAL A 40 7.85 9.29 5.33
CA VAL A 40 6.38 9.47 5.24
C VAL A 40 5.91 9.56 3.78
N VAL A 41 6.60 10.36 2.96
CA VAL A 41 6.26 10.50 1.53
C VAL A 41 6.45 9.17 0.79
N THR A 42 7.53 8.45 1.08
CA THR A 42 7.81 7.14 0.48
C THR A 42 6.72 6.12 0.82
N LEU A 43 6.37 6.00 2.10
CA LEU A 43 5.33 5.11 2.59
C LEU A 43 3.95 5.47 2.01
N ARG A 44 3.62 6.76 1.92
CA ARG A 44 2.38 7.25 1.29
C ARG A 44 2.31 6.85 -0.18
N ASP A 45 3.40 7.05 -0.92
CA ASP A 45 3.43 6.75 -2.35
C ASP A 45 3.37 5.24 -2.61
N GLU A 46 4.01 4.43 -1.76
CA GLU A 46 3.87 2.97 -1.77
C GLU A 46 2.41 2.54 -1.50
N ALA A 47 1.79 3.07 -0.44
CA ALA A 47 0.39 2.76 -0.11
C ALA A 47 -0.56 3.13 -1.26
N ARG A 48 -0.33 4.27 -1.92
CA ARG A 48 -1.11 4.69 -3.08
C ARG A 48 -0.98 3.69 -4.23
N ALA A 49 0.24 3.26 -4.56
CA ALA A 49 0.48 2.30 -5.64
C ALA A 49 -0.22 0.96 -5.34
N ILE A 50 -0.13 0.47 -4.11
CA ILE A 50 -0.77 -0.78 -3.69
C ILE A 50 -2.30 -0.67 -3.77
N ALA A 51 -2.89 0.42 -3.26
CA ALA A 51 -4.34 0.63 -3.28
C ALA A 51 -4.90 0.65 -4.72
N ILE A 52 -4.18 1.26 -5.66
CA ILE A 52 -4.53 1.24 -7.08
C ILE A 52 -4.48 -0.19 -7.63
N ALA A 53 -3.42 -0.95 -7.33
CA ALA A 53 -3.26 -2.31 -7.80
C ALA A 53 -4.36 -3.26 -7.28
N LEU A 54 -4.71 -3.16 -5.99
CA LEU A 54 -5.80 -3.93 -5.38
C LEU A 54 -7.15 -3.60 -6.03
N LYS A 55 -7.44 -2.30 -6.21
CA LYS A 55 -8.66 -1.84 -6.89
C LYS A 55 -8.74 -2.39 -8.32
N ASN A 56 -7.65 -2.33 -9.07
CA ASN A 56 -7.60 -2.82 -10.44
C ASN A 56 -7.83 -4.33 -10.50
N PHE A 57 -7.23 -5.11 -9.59
CA PHE A 57 -7.44 -6.55 -9.51
C PHE A 57 -8.89 -6.90 -9.21
N LEU A 58 -9.54 -6.23 -8.25
CA LEU A 58 -10.96 -6.46 -7.95
C LEU A 58 -11.84 -6.13 -9.15
N LYS A 59 -11.56 -5.02 -9.85
CA LYS A 59 -12.29 -4.63 -11.06
C LYS A 59 -12.23 -5.72 -12.13
N ILE A 60 -11.04 -6.23 -12.43
CA ILE A 60 -10.85 -7.31 -13.43
C ILE A 60 -11.51 -8.62 -12.98
N THR A 61 -11.52 -8.88 -11.67
CA THR A 61 -12.07 -10.12 -11.09
C THR A 61 -13.60 -10.15 -11.10
N PHE A 62 -14.24 -9.01 -10.83
CA PHE A 62 -15.69 -8.95 -10.56
C PHE A 62 -16.52 -8.17 -11.59
N GLU A 63 -15.95 -7.27 -12.38
CA GLU A 63 -16.68 -6.49 -13.41
C GLU A 63 -16.61 -7.14 -14.81
N LYS A 64 -16.52 -8.48 -14.89
CA LYS A 64 -16.67 -9.20 -16.17
C LYS A 64 -18.13 -9.26 -16.61
#